data_AF-W9C9J9-F1
#
_entry.id   AF-W9C9J9-F1
#
_cell.length_a   1.000
_cell.length_b   1.000
_cell.length_c   1.000
_cell.angle_alpha   90.00
_cell.angle_beta   90.00
_cell.angle_gamma   90.00
#
_symmetry.space_group_name_H-M   'P 1'
#
loop_
_entity.id
_entity.type
_entity.pdbx_description
1 polymer ?
#
loop_
_entity_poly.entity_id
_entity_poly.type
_entity_poly.pdbx_seq_one_letter_code
_entity_poly.pdbx_strand_id
1 'polypeptide(L)'
;MANKSRALYFVFEPTVGEPVDEVTIWMNGGPGCSSLEAFFQENGRFIWSWGMYTPQINPYSWVNLTKVLWVEQPVGTGFSIGEVTATSEEDVAEDFVNSFLNFQRTFGIKNFKIYGTGESYAGRYVPYISLAMLEKNDTEYFDVSGALAYHPVIESYVYAQQQVPAVPFLLQNNNILGLNSTFIAHLEALHQSCGYSDFLTQYLTFPPSGIQPPKYFDDHNANDLACDLWGSIYHAAYGLNPCFNVYEVSTQCPFLSDPLGYPTDLQYLYPGFEQIYFNRSDVKKAMHAPSEISWNECSGPVFLGTSGPEQEGDLSADPIQRGTNRVLIANGALDFEILTNGTLLAIQNMTWGGKLGFQWKPTKPIVIKLPDLQYGGLFIEQGAYAEPRSSYRHLQWVLGRIEEL
;
A
#
# COMPACT_ATOMS: atom_id res chain seq x y z
N MET A 1 30.94 1.13 -17.45
CA MET A 1 31.23 1.37 -16.01
C MET A 1 29.88 1.49 -15.35
N ALA A 2 29.58 0.69 -14.33
CA ALA A 2 28.33 0.86 -13.59
C ALA A 2 28.30 2.29 -13.02
N ASN A 3 27.22 3.02 -13.29
CA ASN A 3 27.01 4.33 -12.70
C ASN A 3 26.99 4.15 -11.18
N LYS A 4 27.97 4.74 -10.47
CA LYS A 4 28.07 4.66 -9.01
C LYS A 4 27.10 5.60 -8.30
N SER A 5 26.40 6.46 -9.03
CA SER A 5 25.42 7.37 -8.46
C SER A 5 24.14 6.62 -8.11
N ARG A 6 23.70 6.76 -6.85
CA ARG A 6 22.37 6.35 -6.40
C ARG A 6 21.37 7.45 -6.75
N ALA A 7 20.23 7.06 -7.29
CA ALA A 7 19.14 7.99 -7.58
C ALA A 7 17.80 7.26 -7.51
N LEU A 8 16.82 7.90 -6.89
CA LEU A 8 15.43 7.47 -6.96
C LEU A 8 14.79 8.05 -8.20
N TYR A 9 14.09 7.22 -8.96
CA TYR A 9 13.26 7.64 -10.08
C TYR A 9 11.90 8.12 -9.56
N PHE A 10 11.34 9.12 -10.21
CA PHE A 10 10.06 9.69 -9.84
C PHE A 10 9.29 10.19 -11.05
N VAL A 11 7.97 10.24 -10.91
CA VAL A 11 7.08 11.04 -11.76
C VAL A 11 6.44 12.10 -10.88
N PHE A 12 6.45 13.34 -11.36
CA PHE A 12 5.84 14.47 -10.67
C PHE A 12 4.84 15.13 -11.59
N GLU A 13 3.61 15.32 -11.13
CA GLU A 13 2.60 16.10 -11.83
C GLU A 13 2.11 17.28 -10.98
N PRO A 14 2.08 18.50 -11.56
CA PRO A 14 1.47 19.63 -10.89
C PRO A 14 -0.05 19.49 -10.84
N THR A 15 -0.67 20.26 -9.94
CA THR A 15 -2.13 20.33 -9.83
C THR A 15 -2.76 20.77 -11.14
N VAL A 16 -3.86 20.13 -11.53
CA VAL A 16 -4.69 20.55 -12.64
C VAL A 16 -5.48 21.80 -12.21
N GLY A 17 -5.26 22.91 -12.92
CA GLY A 17 -5.88 24.19 -12.59
C GLY A 17 -4.94 25.10 -11.81
N GLU A 18 -5.44 25.71 -10.74
CA GLU A 18 -4.67 26.65 -9.92
C GLU A 18 -3.58 25.91 -9.12
N PRO A 19 -2.32 26.39 -9.13
CA PRO A 19 -1.26 25.82 -8.31
C PRO A 19 -1.57 25.94 -6.80
N VAL A 20 -1.21 24.91 -6.03
CA VAL A 20 -1.28 24.90 -4.55
C VAL A 20 0.10 24.74 -3.89
N ASP A 21 0.33 25.30 -2.72
CA ASP A 21 1.61 25.19 -1.99
C ASP A 21 1.66 23.94 -1.10
N GLU A 22 1.41 22.79 -1.71
CA GLU A 22 1.44 21.47 -1.07
C GLU A 22 1.89 20.39 -2.06
N VAL A 23 2.45 19.32 -1.54
CA VAL A 23 2.84 18.12 -2.29
C VAL A 23 2.38 16.87 -1.54
N THR A 24 1.76 15.97 -2.29
CA THR A 24 1.39 14.64 -1.83
C THR A 24 2.36 13.64 -2.45
N ILE A 25 3.09 12.94 -1.59
CA ILE A 25 4.04 11.92 -1.98
C ILE A 25 3.32 10.59 -1.96
N TRP A 26 3.38 9.83 -3.05
CA TRP A 26 2.84 8.48 -3.14
C TRP A 26 3.96 7.45 -3.23
N MET A 27 3.83 6.37 -2.46
CA MET A 27 4.75 5.24 -2.40
C MET A 27 3.95 3.92 -2.47
N ASN A 28 4.18 3.10 -3.51
CA ASN A 28 3.77 1.69 -3.47
C ASN A 28 4.67 0.90 -2.51
N GLY A 29 4.21 -0.31 -2.16
CA GLY A 29 4.83 -1.18 -1.17
C GLY A 29 5.83 -2.19 -1.73
N GLY A 30 5.53 -3.47 -1.53
CA GLY A 30 6.36 -4.61 -1.93
C GLY A 30 6.92 -5.39 -0.73
N PRO A 31 8.09 -5.01 -0.18
CA PRO A 31 8.93 -3.86 -0.52
C PRO A 31 9.56 -3.97 -1.92
N GLY A 32 9.74 -2.84 -2.59
CA GLY A 32 10.36 -2.77 -3.92
C GLY A 32 9.41 -2.79 -5.11
N CYS A 33 8.13 -2.47 -4.88
CA CYS A 33 7.16 -2.24 -5.94
C CYS A 33 7.14 -0.77 -6.37
N SER A 34 6.98 -0.56 -7.67
CA SER A 34 7.07 0.72 -8.34
C SER A 34 5.85 1.58 -8.10
N SER A 35 6.06 2.84 -7.70
CA SER A 35 4.98 3.84 -7.64
C SER A 35 4.41 4.26 -9.00
N LEU A 36 4.94 3.72 -10.10
CA LEU A 36 4.35 3.90 -11.43
C LEU A 36 3.11 3.03 -11.65
N GLU A 37 2.92 2.00 -10.82
CA GLU A 37 1.65 1.27 -10.70
C GLU A 37 0.52 2.25 -10.39
N ALA A 38 0.60 2.95 -9.24
CA ALA A 38 -0.39 3.94 -8.85
C ALA A 38 -0.56 5.09 -9.83
N PHE A 39 0.54 5.52 -10.46
CA PHE A 39 0.51 6.56 -11.49
C PHE A 39 -0.36 6.16 -12.69
N PHE A 40 -0.41 4.88 -13.06
CA PHE A 40 -1.19 4.41 -14.20
C PHE A 40 -2.47 3.67 -13.83
N GLN A 41 -2.61 3.09 -12.64
CA GLN A 41 -3.72 2.17 -12.33
C GLN A 41 -4.59 2.63 -11.17
N GLU A 42 -4.15 3.64 -10.40
CA GLU A 42 -4.87 4.07 -9.21
C GLU A 42 -5.25 5.56 -9.25
N ASN A 43 -4.30 6.45 -8.97
CA ASN A 43 -4.56 7.83 -8.55
C ASN A 43 -3.92 8.90 -9.45
N GLY A 44 -3.18 8.49 -10.47
CA GLY A 44 -2.64 9.38 -11.51
C GLY A 44 -3.69 10.05 -12.38
N ARG A 45 -3.25 10.95 -13.26
CA ARG A 45 -4.12 11.70 -14.19
C ARG A 45 -4.74 10.80 -15.26
N PHE A 46 -4.04 9.74 -15.61
CA PHE A 46 -4.52 8.71 -16.49
C PHE A 46 -4.72 7.44 -15.68
N ILE A 47 -5.73 6.66 -16.05
CA ILE A 47 -5.97 5.34 -15.50
C ILE A 47 -6.03 4.31 -16.63
N TRP A 48 -5.30 3.22 -16.46
CA TRP A 48 -5.19 2.09 -17.38
C TRP A 48 -5.38 0.79 -16.59
N SER A 49 -6.58 0.63 -16.06
CA SER A 49 -6.99 -0.57 -15.33
C SER A 49 -6.94 -1.82 -16.19
N TRP A 50 -6.91 -2.97 -15.54
CA TRP A 50 -6.93 -4.26 -16.20
C TRP A 50 -8.13 -4.39 -17.17
N GLY A 51 -7.89 -4.97 -18.34
CA GLY A 51 -8.87 -5.16 -19.40
C GLY A 51 -9.09 -3.93 -20.29
N MET A 52 -8.53 -2.76 -19.96
CA MET A 52 -8.66 -1.58 -20.81
C MET A 52 -7.70 -1.62 -21.99
N TYR A 53 -8.21 -1.30 -23.18
CA TYR A 53 -7.40 -1.27 -24.42
C TYR A 53 -6.44 -0.07 -24.47
N THR A 54 -6.85 1.08 -23.93
CA THR A 54 -6.06 2.33 -23.88
C THR A 54 -6.30 3.07 -22.56
N PRO A 55 -5.30 3.82 -22.06
CA PRO A 55 -5.46 4.65 -20.87
C PRO A 55 -6.58 5.68 -21.07
N GLN A 56 -7.32 5.96 -20.01
CA GLN A 56 -8.38 6.97 -19.95
C GLN A 56 -8.00 8.10 -18.99
N ILE A 57 -8.64 9.27 -19.11
CA ILE A 57 -8.51 10.31 -18.08
C ILE A 57 -9.18 9.82 -16.80
N ASN A 58 -8.47 9.93 -15.67
CA ASN A 58 -9.02 9.63 -14.35
C ASN A 58 -9.81 10.85 -13.83
N PRO A 59 -11.16 10.80 -13.78
CA PRO A 59 -11.95 11.91 -13.26
C PRO A 59 -11.74 12.15 -11.76
N TYR A 60 -11.20 11.15 -11.05
CA TYR A 60 -10.88 11.17 -9.63
C TYR A 60 -9.37 11.24 -9.38
N SER A 61 -8.62 11.79 -10.34
CA SER A 61 -7.17 11.94 -10.20
C SER A 61 -6.81 12.83 -9.02
N TRP A 62 -5.79 12.42 -8.26
CA TRP A 62 -5.30 13.18 -7.12
C TRP A 62 -4.67 14.51 -7.54
N VAL A 63 -4.17 14.64 -8.78
CA VAL A 63 -3.66 15.92 -9.30
C VAL A 63 -4.78 16.95 -9.49
N ASN A 64 -6.05 16.59 -9.38
CA ASN A 64 -7.14 17.57 -9.30
C ASN A 64 -7.20 18.29 -7.94
N LEU A 65 -6.48 17.82 -6.92
CA LEU A 65 -6.51 18.37 -5.55
C LEU A 65 -5.17 18.94 -5.08
N THR A 66 -4.06 18.34 -5.52
CA THR A 66 -2.71 18.60 -5.01
C THR A 66 -1.68 18.40 -6.11
N LYS A 67 -0.41 18.68 -5.84
CA LYS A 67 0.72 18.19 -6.66
C LYS A 67 1.05 16.79 -6.18
N VAL A 68 1.25 15.85 -7.10
CA VAL A 68 1.54 14.47 -6.71
C VAL A 68 2.93 14.07 -7.18
N LEU A 69 3.70 13.45 -6.27
CA LEU A 69 5.02 12.90 -6.53
C LEU A 69 4.97 11.38 -6.29
N TRP A 70 5.00 10.60 -7.36
CA TRP A 70 5.15 9.14 -7.30
C TRP A 70 6.63 8.79 -7.33
N VAL A 71 7.12 8.12 -6.30
CA VAL A 71 8.56 7.82 -6.15
C VAL A 71 8.78 6.31 -6.17
N GLU A 72 9.63 5.83 -7.08
CA GLU A 72 10.10 4.44 -7.04
C GLU A 72 11.20 4.33 -5.99
N GLN A 73 10.90 3.67 -4.88
CA GLN A 73 11.81 3.55 -3.74
C GLN A 73 11.55 2.23 -3.01
N PRO A 74 12.55 1.63 -2.35
CA PRO A 74 13.94 2.09 -2.17
C PRO A 74 14.82 1.95 -3.43
N VAL A 75 16.13 2.22 -3.32
CA VAL A 75 17.10 1.93 -4.39
C VAL A 75 16.97 0.47 -4.83
N GLY A 76 16.93 0.23 -6.15
CA GLY A 76 16.67 -1.10 -6.73
C GLY A 76 15.23 -1.30 -7.20
N THR A 77 14.33 -0.38 -6.87
CA THR A 77 12.91 -0.40 -7.28
C THR A 77 12.71 0.21 -8.66
N GLY A 78 12.11 -0.52 -9.59
CA GLY A 78 11.71 -0.01 -10.90
C GLY A 78 12.89 0.57 -11.69
N PHE A 79 12.85 1.88 -11.97
CA PHE A 79 13.93 2.61 -12.63
C PHE A 79 14.95 3.26 -11.66
N SER A 80 14.78 3.11 -10.35
CA SER A 80 15.72 3.63 -9.35
C SER A 80 17.05 2.88 -9.40
N ILE A 81 18.15 3.63 -9.45
CA ILE A 81 19.49 3.10 -9.69
C ILE A 81 20.40 3.26 -8.49
N GLY A 82 21.37 2.36 -8.37
CA GLY A 82 22.42 2.44 -7.36
C GLY A 82 22.73 1.09 -6.73
N GLU A 83 23.72 1.08 -5.85
CA GLU A 83 23.99 -0.06 -4.98
C GLU A 83 22.99 -0.04 -3.82
N VAL A 84 22.30 -1.16 -3.60
CA VAL A 84 21.42 -1.36 -2.46
C VAL A 84 22.28 -1.44 -1.19
N THR A 85 22.04 -0.56 -0.23
CA THR A 85 22.76 -0.60 1.06
C THR A 85 21.87 -0.55 2.29
N ALA A 86 20.56 -0.33 2.11
CA ALA A 86 19.65 -0.26 3.23
C ALA A 86 19.59 -1.61 3.95
N THR A 87 19.67 -1.58 5.26
CA THR A 87 19.51 -2.74 6.14
C THR A 87 18.31 -2.59 7.08
N SER A 88 17.71 -1.40 7.13
CA SER A 88 16.53 -1.09 7.91
C SER A 88 15.68 -0.01 7.25
N GLU A 89 14.48 0.23 7.80
CA GLU A 89 13.61 1.33 7.36
C GLU A 89 14.21 2.71 7.61
N GLU A 90 15.06 2.88 8.64
CA GLU A 90 15.76 4.14 8.88
C GLU A 90 16.75 4.48 7.76
N ASP A 91 17.45 3.48 7.21
CA ASP A 91 18.34 3.68 6.05
C ASP A 91 17.52 4.10 4.81
N VAL A 92 16.38 3.43 4.58
CA VAL A 92 15.43 3.78 3.50
C VAL A 92 14.92 5.21 3.67
N ALA A 93 14.52 5.57 4.88
CA ALA A 93 14.02 6.90 5.19
C ALA A 93 15.07 7.99 5.01
N GLU A 94 16.32 7.74 5.41
CA GLU A 94 17.43 8.68 5.19
C GLU A 94 17.69 8.91 3.70
N ASP A 95 17.77 7.84 2.91
CA ASP A 95 17.92 7.93 1.45
C ASP A 95 16.79 8.73 0.80
N PHE A 96 15.54 8.43 1.20
CA PHE A 96 14.37 9.11 0.69
C PHE A 96 14.41 10.61 1.01
N VAL A 97 14.63 10.98 2.28
CA VAL A 97 14.67 12.37 2.72
C VAL A 97 15.77 13.16 2.00
N ASN A 98 16.94 12.55 1.80
CA ASN A 98 18.03 13.17 1.04
C ASN A 98 17.66 13.38 -0.44
N SER A 99 17.05 12.37 -1.07
CA SER A 99 16.56 12.46 -2.45
C SER A 99 15.47 13.54 -2.59
N PHE A 100 14.52 13.57 -1.67
CA PHE A 100 13.42 14.52 -1.67
C PHE A 100 13.90 15.95 -1.44
N LEU A 101 14.88 16.18 -0.56
CA LEU A 101 15.51 17.50 -0.41
C LEU A 101 16.19 17.96 -1.70
N ASN A 102 16.85 17.04 -2.41
CA ASN A 102 17.44 17.35 -3.72
C ASN A 102 16.37 17.71 -4.76
N PHE A 103 15.27 16.96 -4.80
CA PHE A 103 14.10 17.29 -5.62
C PHE A 103 13.57 18.70 -5.28
N GLN A 104 13.35 18.99 -3.99
CA GLN A 104 12.84 20.27 -3.54
C GLN A 104 13.74 21.43 -3.93
N ARG A 105 15.06 21.30 -3.76
CA ARG A 105 16.04 22.33 -4.17
C ARG A 105 16.08 22.51 -5.67
N THR A 106 15.97 21.43 -6.44
CA THR A 106 16.01 21.45 -7.91
C THR A 106 14.78 22.16 -8.48
N PHE A 107 13.60 21.90 -7.93
CA PHE A 107 12.33 22.42 -8.44
C PHE A 107 11.77 23.61 -7.65
N GLY A 108 12.52 24.14 -6.67
CA GLY A 108 12.14 25.31 -5.90
C GLY A 108 10.96 25.10 -4.95
N ILE A 109 10.76 23.88 -4.46
CA ILE A 109 9.69 23.51 -3.53
C ILE A 109 10.11 23.87 -2.10
N LYS A 110 9.57 24.97 -1.57
CA LYS A 110 9.88 25.51 -0.24
C LYS A 110 8.61 26.03 0.42
N ASN A 111 8.49 25.83 1.73
CA ASN A 111 7.31 26.15 2.55
C ASN A 111 6.04 25.44 2.06
N PHE A 112 6.20 24.25 1.48
CA PHE A 112 5.07 23.45 1.03
C PHE A 112 4.66 22.49 2.14
N LYS A 113 3.36 22.30 2.31
CA LYS A 113 2.84 21.21 3.13
C LYS A 113 3.12 19.88 2.45
N ILE A 114 3.56 18.90 3.23
CA ILE A 114 3.88 17.56 2.73
C ILE A 114 2.87 16.57 3.29
N TYR A 115 2.33 15.75 2.40
CA TYR A 115 1.44 14.65 2.75
C TYR A 115 2.08 13.32 2.33
N GLY A 116 2.48 12.50 3.30
CA GLY A 116 3.08 11.19 3.06
C GLY A 116 2.00 10.14 2.84
N THR A 117 1.94 9.55 1.66
CA THR A 117 0.88 8.59 1.32
C THR A 117 1.43 7.36 0.63
N GLY A 118 0.68 6.27 0.68
CA GLY A 118 1.06 5.05 -0.02
C GLY A 118 0.16 3.87 0.33
N GLU A 119 0.60 2.69 -0.08
CA GLU A 119 -0.10 1.45 0.20
C GLU A 119 0.80 0.25 0.49
N SER A 120 0.19 -0.81 1.02
CA SER A 120 0.88 -2.07 1.31
C SER A 120 2.09 -1.83 2.23
N TYR A 121 3.28 -2.26 1.85
CA TYR A 121 4.52 -2.04 2.60
C TYR A 121 4.84 -0.55 2.86
N ALA A 122 4.19 0.39 2.17
CA ALA A 122 4.26 1.80 2.55
C ALA A 122 3.67 2.12 3.93
N GLY A 123 2.98 1.16 4.57
CA GLY A 123 2.71 1.18 6.00
C GLY A 123 3.98 1.31 6.86
N ARG A 124 5.15 0.87 6.36
CA ARG A 124 6.47 1.15 6.93
C ARG A 124 7.06 2.45 6.40
N TYR A 125 7.04 2.64 5.08
CA TYR A 125 7.67 3.81 4.47
C TYR A 125 7.10 5.14 4.96
N VAL A 126 5.76 5.27 4.98
CA VAL A 126 5.09 6.53 5.35
C VAL A 126 5.49 7.00 6.75
N PRO A 127 5.36 6.21 7.84
CA PRO A 127 5.71 6.70 9.17
C PRO A 127 7.22 6.90 9.35
N TYR A 128 8.08 5.99 8.85
CA TYR A 128 9.54 6.15 8.98
C TYR A 128 10.08 7.37 8.23
N ILE A 129 9.65 7.58 6.99
CA ILE A 129 10.04 8.76 6.18
C ILE A 129 9.49 10.03 6.82
N SER A 130 8.22 10.03 7.24
CA SER A 130 7.61 11.20 7.88
C SER A 130 8.31 11.57 9.18
N LEU A 131 8.69 10.58 10.00
CA LEU A 131 9.48 10.81 11.21
C LEU A 131 10.84 11.40 10.87
N ALA A 132 11.56 10.82 9.91
CA ALA A 132 12.87 11.33 9.48
C ALA A 132 12.81 12.77 8.94
N MET A 133 11.72 13.15 8.28
CA MET A 133 11.44 14.54 7.87
C MET A 133 11.19 15.46 9.08
N LEU A 134 10.31 15.06 10.00
CA LEU A 134 9.99 15.83 11.21
C LEU A 134 11.22 16.06 12.10
N GLU A 135 12.11 15.08 12.19
CA GLU A 135 13.35 15.16 12.96
C GLU A 135 14.39 16.13 12.37
N LYS A 136 14.26 16.54 11.09
CA LYS A 136 15.08 17.62 10.54
C LYS A 136 14.79 18.97 11.20
N ASN A 137 13.61 19.15 11.80
CA ASN A 137 13.17 20.39 12.45
C ASN A 137 13.35 21.63 11.54
N ASP A 138 13.01 21.46 10.26
CA ASP A 138 13.15 22.47 9.21
C ASP A 138 11.85 22.53 8.40
N THR A 139 10.92 23.36 8.85
CA THR A 139 9.60 23.52 8.20
C THR A 139 9.68 24.27 6.86
N GLU A 140 10.85 24.82 6.46
CA GLU A 140 11.03 25.34 5.10
C GLU A 140 10.98 24.19 4.08
N TYR A 141 11.49 23.01 4.43
CA TYR A 141 11.52 21.85 3.53
C TYR A 141 10.71 20.66 4.02
N PHE A 142 10.41 20.53 5.31
CA PHE A 142 9.84 19.33 5.91
C PHE A 142 8.61 19.63 6.78
N ASP A 143 7.64 20.37 6.23
CA ASP A 143 6.34 20.63 6.88
C ASP A 143 5.35 19.47 6.64
N VAL A 144 5.58 18.33 7.31
CA VAL A 144 4.69 17.17 7.23
C VAL A 144 3.34 17.51 7.88
N SER A 145 2.28 17.49 7.08
CA SER A 145 0.94 17.98 7.44
C SER A 145 -0.12 16.89 7.52
N GLY A 146 0.14 15.69 6.99
CA GLY A 146 -0.76 14.56 7.10
C GLY A 146 -0.20 13.28 6.49
N ALA A 147 -0.88 12.16 6.76
CA ALA A 147 -0.51 10.86 6.25
C ALA A 147 -1.73 10.02 5.84
N LEU A 148 -1.57 9.16 4.83
CA LEU A 148 -2.61 8.24 4.37
C LEU A 148 -1.99 6.94 3.90
N ALA A 149 -2.37 5.83 4.52
CA ALA A 149 -1.91 4.52 4.09
C ALA A 149 -3.10 3.59 3.79
N TYR A 150 -3.09 2.99 2.60
CA TYR A 150 -4.03 1.95 2.19
C TYR A 150 -3.44 0.58 2.47
N HIS A 151 -4.23 -0.30 3.08
CA HIS A 151 -3.82 -1.67 3.37
C HIS A 151 -2.40 -1.71 3.99
N PRO A 152 -2.09 -0.95 5.04
CA PRO A 152 -0.70 -0.76 5.42
C PRO A 152 -0.13 -2.02 6.10
N VAL A 153 1.10 -2.38 5.75
CA VAL A 153 1.92 -3.30 6.54
C VAL A 153 2.39 -2.58 7.79
N ILE A 154 1.85 -2.96 8.94
CA ILE A 154 2.11 -2.38 10.27
C ILE A 154 2.14 -3.49 11.33
N GLU A 155 2.96 -3.33 12.37
CA GLU A 155 3.23 -4.42 13.33
C GLU A 155 3.89 -5.64 12.63
N SER A 156 4.03 -6.79 13.31
CA SER A 156 4.51 -8.03 12.71
C SER A 156 3.55 -8.50 11.63
N TYR A 157 3.94 -8.27 10.38
CA TYR A 157 3.09 -8.45 9.22
C TYR A 157 2.53 -9.88 9.13
N VAL A 158 3.43 -10.85 9.03
CA VAL A 158 3.05 -12.22 8.74
C VAL A 158 2.28 -12.81 9.92
N TYR A 159 2.73 -12.60 11.16
CA TYR A 159 2.01 -13.15 12.30
C TYR A 159 0.66 -12.45 12.53
N ALA A 160 0.67 -11.14 12.77
CA ALA A 160 -0.51 -10.42 13.25
C ALA A 160 -1.48 -10.02 12.13
N GLN A 161 -0.97 -9.62 10.97
CA GLN A 161 -1.82 -9.17 9.87
C GLN A 161 -2.26 -10.30 8.93
N GLN A 162 -1.45 -11.35 8.74
CA GLN A 162 -1.82 -12.50 7.89
C GLN A 162 -2.36 -13.68 8.68
N GLN A 163 -1.52 -14.36 9.49
CA GLN A 163 -1.85 -15.68 10.06
C GLN A 163 -3.02 -15.61 11.06
N VAL A 164 -3.00 -14.65 11.98
CA VAL A 164 -4.02 -14.52 13.02
C VAL A 164 -5.44 -14.30 12.45
N PRO A 165 -5.68 -13.39 11.50
CA PRO A 165 -7.01 -13.13 10.95
C PRO A 165 -7.42 -14.02 9.76
N ALA A 166 -6.54 -14.90 9.26
CA ALA A 166 -6.77 -15.68 8.03
C ALA A 166 -8.08 -16.50 8.03
N VAL A 167 -8.32 -17.27 9.10
CA VAL A 167 -9.52 -18.13 9.19
C VAL A 167 -10.81 -17.34 9.34
N PRO A 168 -10.91 -16.31 10.20
CA PRO A 168 -12.06 -15.41 10.22
C PRO A 168 -12.40 -14.80 8.84
N PHE A 169 -11.39 -14.39 8.08
CA PHE A 169 -11.59 -13.89 6.72
C PHE A 169 -12.14 -14.96 5.78
N LEU A 170 -11.55 -16.17 5.81
CA LEU A 170 -12.06 -17.31 5.06
C LEU A 170 -13.53 -17.56 5.35
N LEU A 171 -13.92 -17.64 6.63
CA LEU A 171 -15.30 -17.91 7.03
C LEU A 171 -16.26 -16.82 6.52
N GLN A 172 -15.85 -15.56 6.52
CA GLN A 172 -16.65 -14.44 6.02
C GLN A 172 -16.79 -14.46 4.49
N ASN A 173 -15.78 -14.92 3.77
CA ASN A 173 -15.68 -14.82 2.30
C ASN A 173 -15.72 -16.18 1.59
N ASN A 174 -16.09 -17.27 2.28
CA ASN A 174 -16.09 -18.61 1.66
C ASN A 174 -17.12 -18.76 0.53
N ASN A 175 -18.11 -17.88 0.47
CA ASN A 175 -19.01 -17.78 -0.69
C ASN A 175 -18.28 -17.39 -1.98
N ILE A 176 -17.12 -16.74 -1.87
CA ILE A 176 -16.23 -16.37 -2.98
C ILE A 176 -15.12 -17.41 -3.14
N LEU A 177 -14.45 -17.79 -2.03
CA LEU A 177 -13.31 -18.71 -2.05
C LEU A 177 -13.69 -20.15 -2.38
N GLY A 178 -14.92 -20.57 -2.05
CA GLY A 178 -15.46 -21.87 -2.45
C GLY A 178 -14.79 -23.08 -1.79
N LEU A 179 -14.15 -22.92 -0.63
CA LEU A 179 -13.48 -24.01 0.07
C LEU A 179 -14.50 -24.96 0.71
N ASN A 180 -14.20 -26.25 0.71
CA ASN A 180 -15.12 -27.27 1.22
C ASN A 180 -15.15 -27.29 2.76
N SER A 181 -16.27 -27.73 3.33
CA SER A 181 -16.51 -27.70 4.78
C SER A 181 -15.53 -28.54 5.60
N THR A 182 -15.01 -29.65 5.06
CA THR A 182 -14.05 -30.50 5.76
C THR A 182 -12.69 -29.81 5.90
N PHE A 183 -12.26 -29.11 4.84
CA PHE A 183 -11.03 -28.31 4.88
C PHE A 183 -11.16 -27.11 5.81
N ILE A 184 -12.30 -26.41 5.79
CA ILE A 184 -12.59 -25.31 6.71
C ILE A 184 -12.53 -25.78 8.17
N ALA A 185 -13.20 -26.89 8.50
CA ALA A 185 -13.17 -27.44 9.86
C ALA A 185 -11.75 -27.80 10.32
N HIS A 186 -10.89 -28.24 9.41
CA HIS A 186 -9.48 -28.48 9.70
C HIS A 186 -8.73 -27.17 10.00
N LEU A 187 -8.92 -26.12 9.20
CA LEU A 187 -8.30 -24.82 9.43
C LEU A 187 -8.81 -24.15 10.72
N GLU A 188 -10.09 -24.27 11.06
CA GLU A 188 -10.63 -23.79 12.34
C GLU A 188 -9.97 -24.51 13.53
N ALA A 189 -9.75 -25.82 13.43
CA ALA A 189 -9.06 -26.58 14.48
C ALA A 189 -7.60 -26.12 14.64
N LEU A 190 -6.89 -25.88 13.53
CA LEU A 190 -5.54 -25.33 13.56
C LEU A 190 -5.50 -23.90 14.10
N HIS A 191 -6.44 -23.04 13.71
CA HIS A 191 -6.57 -21.66 14.22
C HIS A 191 -6.68 -21.62 15.74
N GLN A 192 -7.40 -22.57 16.33
CA GLN A 192 -7.45 -22.73 17.77
C GLN A 192 -6.13 -23.30 18.33
N SER A 193 -5.60 -24.39 17.78
CA SER A 193 -4.40 -25.05 18.35
C SER A 193 -3.12 -24.23 18.21
N CYS A 194 -3.02 -23.38 17.19
CA CYS A 194 -1.93 -22.42 16.99
C CYS A 194 -2.06 -21.17 17.88
N GLY A 195 -3.17 -21.04 18.62
CA GLY A 195 -3.42 -19.94 19.54
C GLY A 195 -3.84 -18.63 18.87
N TYR A 196 -4.07 -18.63 17.55
CA TYR A 196 -4.50 -17.44 16.81
C TYR A 196 -5.91 -16.99 17.17
N SER A 197 -6.83 -17.94 17.39
CA SER A 197 -8.18 -17.66 17.91
C SER A 197 -8.15 -16.96 19.26
N ASP A 198 -7.32 -17.47 20.18
CA ASP A 198 -7.16 -16.91 21.53
C ASP A 198 -6.50 -15.52 21.48
N PHE A 199 -5.47 -15.35 20.64
CA PHE A 199 -4.80 -14.07 20.43
C PHE A 199 -5.78 -13.00 19.92
N LEU A 200 -6.56 -13.32 18.89
CA LEU A 200 -7.56 -12.41 18.33
C LEU A 200 -8.63 -12.05 19.37
N THR A 201 -9.15 -13.05 20.10
CA THR A 201 -10.15 -12.84 21.15
C THR A 201 -9.63 -11.96 22.28
N GLN A 202 -8.36 -12.12 22.66
CA GLN A 202 -7.75 -11.37 23.75
C GLN A 202 -7.41 -9.93 23.34
N TYR A 203 -6.89 -9.70 22.14
CA TYR A 203 -6.26 -8.43 21.77
C TYR A 203 -7.06 -7.58 20.79
N LEU A 204 -8.00 -8.14 20.02
CA LEU A 204 -8.93 -7.37 19.20
C LEU A 204 -10.17 -6.93 20.02
N THR A 205 -9.93 -6.33 21.19
CA THR A 205 -10.95 -5.79 22.09
C THR A 205 -10.91 -4.28 22.11
N PHE A 206 -12.06 -3.63 22.39
CA PHE A 206 -12.16 -2.17 22.46
C PHE A 206 -12.81 -1.77 23.80
N PRO A 207 -12.09 -1.10 24.73
CA PRO A 207 -10.67 -0.72 24.64
C PRO A 207 -9.73 -1.94 24.62
N PRO A 208 -8.45 -1.76 24.23
CA PRO A 208 -7.50 -2.88 24.26
C PRO A 208 -7.34 -3.44 25.66
N SER A 209 -7.16 -4.76 25.74
CA SER A 209 -6.93 -5.48 27.00
C SER A 209 -5.51 -5.26 27.56
N GLY A 210 -4.56 -4.88 26.71
CA GLY A 210 -3.16 -4.61 27.06
C GLY A 210 -2.26 -4.62 25.84
N ILE A 211 -0.97 -4.36 26.06
CA ILE A 211 0.06 -4.46 25.03
C ILE A 211 0.16 -5.93 24.57
N GLN A 212 0.23 -6.14 23.26
CA GLN A 212 0.34 -7.46 22.67
C GLN A 212 1.75 -8.01 22.90
N PRO A 213 1.92 -9.30 23.19
CA PRO A 213 3.24 -9.90 23.30
C PRO A 213 3.89 -9.92 21.91
N PRO A 214 5.20 -9.67 21.81
CA PRO A 214 5.90 -9.74 20.53
C PRO A 214 5.78 -11.15 19.98
N LYS A 215 5.33 -11.24 18.73
CA LYS A 215 5.16 -12.49 17.97
C LYS A 215 5.74 -12.29 16.59
N TYR A 216 6.25 -13.37 16.02
CA TYR A 216 6.77 -13.44 14.67
C TYR A 216 6.44 -14.82 14.10
N PHE A 217 6.44 -14.93 12.79
CA PHE A 217 6.29 -16.20 12.09
C PHE A 217 7.62 -16.56 11.43
N ASP A 218 8.20 -17.69 11.83
CA ASP A 218 9.47 -18.20 11.28
C ASP A 218 9.19 -19.29 10.24
N ASP A 219 9.35 -18.95 8.97
CA ASP A 219 9.18 -19.85 7.82
C ASP A 219 10.23 -20.96 7.74
N HIS A 220 11.27 -20.93 8.58
CA HIS A 220 12.23 -22.01 8.75
C HIS A 220 11.88 -22.94 9.93
N ASN A 221 10.86 -22.60 10.71
CA ASN A 221 10.42 -23.36 11.88
C ASN A 221 9.28 -24.31 11.53
N ALA A 222 9.46 -25.60 11.78
CA ALA A 222 8.45 -26.61 11.46
C ALA A 222 7.11 -26.45 12.21
N ASN A 223 7.12 -25.85 13.42
CA ASN A 223 5.90 -25.60 14.16
C ASN A 223 5.12 -24.43 13.57
N ASP A 224 5.82 -23.37 13.16
CA ASP A 224 5.19 -22.20 12.55
C ASP A 224 4.66 -22.56 11.16
N LEU A 225 5.42 -23.33 10.36
CA LEU A 225 4.94 -23.89 9.10
C LEU A 225 3.69 -24.78 9.25
N ALA A 226 3.55 -25.51 10.36
CA ALA A 226 2.33 -26.26 10.66
C ALA A 226 1.13 -25.36 10.99
N CYS A 227 1.40 -24.08 11.27
CA CYS A 227 0.43 -23.03 11.54
C CYS A 227 0.33 -22.01 10.38
N ASP A 228 0.82 -22.34 9.17
CA ASP A 228 0.65 -21.50 7.98
C ASP A 228 -0.79 -21.58 7.44
N LEU A 229 -1.73 -20.94 8.13
CA LEU A 229 -3.14 -20.90 7.75
C LEU A 229 -3.36 -20.02 6.54
N TRP A 230 -2.67 -18.88 6.47
CA TRP A 230 -2.76 -17.97 5.35
C TRP A 230 -2.31 -18.66 4.05
N GLY A 231 -1.12 -19.28 4.05
CA GLY A 231 -0.60 -20.00 2.88
C GLY A 231 -1.47 -21.20 2.50
N SER A 232 -2.00 -21.92 3.48
CA SER A 232 -2.95 -23.02 3.24
C SER A 232 -4.21 -22.55 2.51
N ILE A 233 -4.76 -21.38 2.88
CA ILE A 233 -5.94 -20.79 2.23
C ILE A 233 -5.57 -20.28 0.84
N TYR A 234 -4.46 -19.54 0.73
CA TYR A 234 -3.94 -19.00 -0.53
C TYR A 234 -3.78 -20.12 -1.58
N HIS A 235 -3.07 -21.20 -1.24
CA HIS A 235 -2.84 -22.31 -2.16
C HIS A 235 -4.13 -23.07 -2.52
N ALA A 236 -5.06 -23.21 -1.57
CA ALA A 236 -6.35 -23.84 -1.84
C ALA A 236 -7.20 -23.00 -2.79
N ALA A 237 -7.24 -21.68 -2.59
CA ALA A 237 -7.96 -20.74 -3.46
C ALA A 237 -7.36 -20.74 -4.88
N TYR A 238 -6.03 -20.69 -5.00
CA TYR A 238 -5.31 -20.81 -6.26
C TYR A 238 -5.59 -22.14 -6.99
N GLY A 239 -5.68 -23.25 -6.25
CA GLY A 239 -6.01 -24.55 -6.81
C GLY A 239 -7.41 -24.62 -7.42
N LEU A 240 -8.36 -23.83 -6.92
CA LEU A 240 -9.72 -23.75 -7.45
C LEU A 240 -9.86 -22.69 -8.56
N ASN A 241 -9.17 -21.57 -8.43
CA ASN A 241 -9.14 -20.47 -9.37
C ASN A 241 -7.68 -20.13 -9.72
N PRO A 242 -7.17 -20.60 -10.87
CA PRO A 242 -5.81 -20.26 -11.31
C PRO A 242 -5.57 -18.77 -11.57
N CYS A 243 -6.64 -17.96 -11.59
CA CYS A 243 -6.59 -16.50 -11.70
C CYS A 243 -6.95 -15.82 -10.37
N PHE A 244 -6.81 -16.52 -9.24
CA PHE A 244 -7.00 -15.94 -7.92
C PHE A 244 -6.08 -14.74 -7.75
N ASN A 245 -6.62 -13.68 -7.17
CA ASN A 245 -5.86 -12.48 -6.84
C ASN A 245 -5.95 -12.28 -5.33
N VAL A 246 -4.80 -12.32 -4.67
CA VAL A 246 -4.70 -12.12 -3.23
C VAL A 246 -5.11 -10.70 -2.81
N TYR A 247 -4.95 -9.72 -3.70
CA TYR A 247 -5.29 -8.32 -3.45
C TYR A 247 -6.80 -8.03 -3.61
N GLU A 248 -7.54 -8.90 -4.32
CA GLU A 248 -8.98 -8.78 -4.51
C GLU A 248 -9.59 -10.16 -4.79
N VAL A 249 -10.01 -10.84 -3.71
CA VAL A 249 -10.42 -12.26 -3.77
C VAL A 249 -11.64 -12.53 -4.65
N SER A 250 -12.41 -11.50 -5.02
CA SER A 250 -13.53 -11.66 -5.94
C SER A 250 -13.12 -11.81 -7.41
N THR A 251 -11.84 -11.57 -7.74
CA THR A 251 -11.30 -11.74 -9.09
C THR A 251 -11.34 -13.21 -9.52
N GLN A 252 -11.80 -13.47 -10.75
CA GLN A 252 -11.96 -14.81 -11.33
C GLN A 252 -11.34 -14.87 -12.73
N CYS A 253 -11.05 -16.09 -13.20
CA CYS A 253 -10.59 -16.27 -14.57
C CYS A 253 -11.61 -15.78 -15.63
N PRO A 254 -11.12 -15.33 -16.80
CA PRO A 254 -9.71 -15.24 -17.21
C PRO A 254 -9.01 -13.98 -16.65
N PHE A 255 -7.67 -13.99 -16.63
CA PHE A 255 -6.91 -12.76 -16.40
C PHE A 255 -7.32 -11.70 -17.41
N LEU A 256 -7.52 -10.48 -16.92
CA LEU A 256 -7.71 -9.33 -17.78
C LEU A 256 -6.36 -8.85 -18.32
N SER A 257 -6.39 -8.15 -19.45
CA SER A 257 -5.17 -7.62 -20.07
C SER A 257 -4.58 -6.50 -19.23
N ASP A 258 -3.31 -6.60 -18.88
CA ASP A 258 -2.64 -5.59 -18.07
C ASP A 258 -1.37 -5.06 -18.78
N PRO A 259 -1.27 -3.75 -19.07
CA PRO A 259 -0.08 -3.15 -19.68
C PRO A 259 1.16 -3.16 -18.78
N LEU A 260 1.00 -3.31 -17.46
CA LEU A 260 2.11 -3.35 -16.50
C LEU A 260 2.66 -4.76 -16.29
N GLY A 261 1.86 -5.78 -16.62
CA GLY A 261 2.27 -7.18 -16.63
C GLY A 261 2.23 -7.83 -15.25
N TYR A 262 1.35 -7.37 -14.37
CA TYR A 262 1.12 -7.80 -13.00
C TYR A 262 -0.39 -7.78 -12.65
N PRO A 263 -1.24 -8.54 -13.37
CA PRO A 263 -2.70 -8.51 -13.17
C PRO A 263 -3.16 -9.13 -11.83
N THR A 264 -2.26 -9.81 -11.12
CA THR A 264 -2.39 -10.35 -9.74
C THR A 264 -1.02 -10.29 -9.07
N ASP A 265 -0.80 -11.00 -7.96
CA ASP A 265 0.53 -11.30 -7.40
C ASP A 265 1.44 -12.15 -8.32
N LEU A 266 1.09 -12.30 -9.60
CA LEU A 266 1.86 -12.98 -10.62
C LEU A 266 2.27 -12.02 -11.72
N GLN A 267 3.55 -12.04 -12.07
CA GLN A 267 4.02 -11.38 -13.27
C GLN A 267 3.53 -12.13 -14.52
N TYR A 268 2.64 -11.49 -15.28
CA TYR A 268 2.04 -12.05 -16.48
C TYR A 268 1.87 -11.00 -17.57
N LEU A 269 2.67 -11.11 -18.64
CA LEU A 269 2.48 -10.29 -19.84
C LEU A 269 1.36 -10.88 -20.69
N TYR A 270 0.24 -10.16 -20.79
CA TYR A 270 -0.93 -10.63 -21.51
C TYR A 270 -0.64 -10.86 -23.01
N PRO A 271 -1.12 -11.97 -23.62
CA PRO A 271 -0.96 -12.24 -25.05
C PRO A 271 -1.46 -11.09 -25.92
N GLY A 272 -0.56 -10.47 -26.67
CA GLY A 272 -0.86 -9.30 -27.51
C GLY A 272 -0.04 -8.06 -27.15
N PHE A 273 0.54 -8.00 -25.96
CA PHE A 273 1.60 -7.04 -25.65
C PHE A 273 2.96 -7.61 -26.05
N GLU A 274 3.77 -6.83 -26.76
CA GLU A 274 5.15 -7.21 -27.11
C GLU A 274 6.08 -7.17 -25.89
N GLN A 275 5.81 -6.27 -24.96
CA GLN A 275 6.54 -6.05 -23.71
C GLN A 275 5.69 -5.20 -22.78
N ILE A 276 6.07 -5.15 -21.49
CA ILE A 276 5.48 -4.23 -20.50
C ILE A 276 5.58 -2.79 -21.02
N TYR A 277 4.54 -1.98 -20.80
CA TYR A 277 4.42 -0.63 -21.36
C TYR A 277 5.64 0.25 -21.07
N PHE A 278 6.12 0.27 -19.82
CA PHE A 278 7.30 1.03 -19.42
C PHE A 278 8.61 0.53 -20.03
N ASN A 279 8.64 -0.68 -20.59
CA ASN A 279 9.82 -1.20 -21.29
C ASN A 279 9.96 -0.73 -22.74
N ARG A 280 8.92 -0.10 -23.30
CA ARG A 280 9.00 0.47 -24.65
C ARG A 280 10.04 1.58 -24.73
N SER A 281 10.85 1.56 -25.77
CA SER A 281 11.96 2.51 -25.95
C SER A 281 11.48 3.95 -26.15
N ASP A 282 10.33 4.15 -26.79
CA ASP A 282 9.71 5.46 -26.95
C ASP A 282 9.13 5.98 -25.62
N VAL A 283 8.54 5.11 -24.81
CA VAL A 283 8.06 5.45 -23.45
C VAL A 283 9.23 5.81 -22.54
N LYS A 284 10.28 4.99 -22.47
CA LYS A 284 11.48 5.29 -21.68
C LYS A 284 12.09 6.64 -22.06
N LYS A 285 12.20 6.90 -23.37
CA LYS A 285 12.69 8.18 -23.88
C LYS A 285 11.80 9.35 -23.47
N ALA A 286 10.47 9.20 -23.56
CA ALA A 286 9.52 10.23 -23.20
C ALA A 286 9.51 10.55 -21.69
N MET A 287 9.71 9.53 -20.86
CA MET A 287 9.72 9.67 -19.40
C MET A 287 11.13 9.92 -18.83
N HIS A 288 12.14 10.06 -19.70
CA HIS A 288 13.55 10.17 -19.28
C HIS A 288 14.01 9.01 -18.39
N ALA A 289 13.42 7.83 -18.57
CA ALA A 289 13.79 6.62 -17.83
C ALA A 289 15.09 6.01 -18.37
N PRO A 290 15.87 5.32 -17.53
CA PRO A 290 17.09 4.60 -17.95
C PRO A 290 16.79 3.61 -19.07
N SER A 291 17.55 3.71 -20.16
CA SER A 291 17.34 2.91 -21.37
C SER A 291 17.67 1.43 -21.18
N GLU A 292 18.59 1.15 -20.27
CA GLU A 292 19.23 -0.13 -20.00
C GLU A 292 18.53 -0.96 -18.92
N ILE A 293 17.58 -0.37 -18.19
CA ILE A 293 16.85 -1.05 -17.12
C ILE A 293 15.56 -1.63 -17.69
N SER A 294 15.33 -2.91 -17.44
CA SER A 294 14.02 -3.53 -17.70
C SER A 294 13.14 -3.32 -16.48
N TRP A 295 12.09 -2.52 -16.64
CA TRP A 295 11.11 -2.24 -15.61
C TRP A 295 10.26 -3.49 -15.34
N ASN A 296 9.99 -3.75 -14.06
CA ASN A 296 8.97 -4.66 -13.58
C ASN A 296 8.21 -3.91 -12.47
N GLU A 297 6.98 -4.33 -12.20
CA GLU A 297 6.17 -3.72 -11.15
C GLU A 297 6.84 -3.83 -9.80
N CYS A 298 7.20 -5.06 -9.41
CA CYS A 298 8.00 -5.33 -8.22
C CYS A 298 9.38 -5.84 -8.60
N SER A 299 10.40 -5.34 -7.91
CA SER A 299 11.81 -5.59 -8.19
C SER A 299 12.63 -5.57 -6.89
N GLY A 300 13.77 -6.27 -6.90
CA GLY A 300 14.61 -6.37 -5.71
C GLY A 300 15.84 -7.25 -5.94
N PRO A 301 16.66 -7.46 -4.89
CA PRO A 301 16.42 -7.04 -3.51
C PRO A 301 16.53 -5.52 -3.31
N VAL A 302 15.80 -4.97 -2.34
CA VAL A 302 15.86 -3.54 -1.95
C VAL A 302 16.44 -3.32 -0.55
N PHE A 303 16.74 -4.41 0.15
CA PHE A 303 17.53 -4.46 1.38
C PHE A 303 18.77 -5.34 1.18
N LEU A 304 19.84 -5.09 1.91
CA LEU A 304 20.98 -6.01 1.97
C LEU A 304 20.61 -7.24 2.81
N GLY A 305 20.72 -8.43 2.24
CA GLY A 305 20.36 -9.68 2.91
C GLY A 305 19.15 -10.33 2.25
N THR A 306 18.37 -11.11 3.02
CA THR A 306 17.31 -11.97 2.46
C THR A 306 15.89 -11.46 2.62
N SER A 307 15.63 -10.41 3.40
CA SER A 307 14.27 -9.88 3.65
C SER A 307 14.32 -8.44 4.16
N GLY A 308 13.22 -7.69 4.04
CA GLY A 308 13.04 -6.45 4.78
C GLY A 308 12.63 -6.74 6.23
N PRO A 309 12.43 -5.70 7.06
CA PRO A 309 11.95 -5.84 8.43
C PRO A 309 10.43 -6.09 8.54
N GLU A 310 9.76 -6.69 7.53
CA GLU A 310 8.30 -6.96 7.56
C GLU A 310 7.84 -7.77 8.78
N GLN A 311 8.66 -8.73 9.21
CA GLN A 311 8.40 -9.61 10.35
C GLN A 311 8.59 -8.90 11.70
N GLU A 312 9.37 -7.82 11.70
CA GLU A 312 9.68 -7.04 12.88
C GLU A 312 8.49 -6.16 13.26
N GLY A 313 8.31 -5.84 14.53
CA GLY A 313 7.30 -4.85 14.92
C GLY A 313 7.57 -3.49 14.26
N ASP A 314 6.54 -2.66 14.12
CA ASP A 314 6.74 -1.27 13.71
C ASP A 314 7.19 -0.45 14.93
N LEU A 315 8.44 -0.03 14.92
CA LEU A 315 9.06 0.74 16.00
C LEU A 315 9.04 2.25 15.74
N SER A 316 8.56 2.68 14.56
CA SER A 316 8.50 4.10 14.24
C SER A 316 7.52 4.82 15.15
N ALA A 317 7.88 6.04 15.54
CA ALA A 317 6.92 6.94 16.14
C ALA A 317 5.93 7.36 15.05
N ASP A 318 4.70 6.87 15.12
CA ASP A 318 3.62 7.27 14.22
C ASP A 318 3.58 8.81 14.08
N PRO A 319 3.45 9.39 12.87
CA PRO A 319 3.30 10.82 12.64
C PRO A 319 2.27 11.52 13.55
N ILE A 320 1.24 10.81 14.04
CA ILE A 320 0.29 11.28 15.05
C ILE A 320 1.00 11.63 16.36
N GLN A 321 1.98 10.84 16.79
CA GLN A 321 2.77 11.09 18.01
C GLN A 321 3.69 12.30 17.90
N ARG A 322 3.98 12.76 16.67
CA ARG A 322 4.91 13.85 16.39
C ARG A 322 4.28 15.10 15.75
N GLY A 323 2.96 15.14 15.61
CA GLY A 323 2.24 16.41 15.40
C GLY A 323 1.35 16.51 14.16
N THR A 324 1.15 15.44 13.40
CA THR A 324 0.17 15.46 12.30
C THR A 324 -1.22 15.12 12.80
N ASN A 325 -2.19 16.04 12.63
CA ASN A 325 -3.57 15.85 13.09
C ASN A 325 -4.48 15.16 12.04
N ARG A 326 -3.94 14.78 10.88
CA ARG A 326 -4.70 14.18 9.76
C ARG A 326 -3.98 12.94 9.26
N VAL A 327 -4.18 11.84 9.96
CA VAL A 327 -3.71 10.51 9.57
C VAL A 327 -4.91 9.60 9.33
N LEU A 328 -4.90 8.91 8.21
CA LEU A 328 -5.97 7.99 7.81
C LEU A 328 -5.36 6.65 7.40
N ILE A 329 -5.87 5.57 7.99
CA ILE A 329 -5.63 4.19 7.57
C ILE A 329 -6.93 3.69 6.95
N ALA A 330 -6.84 3.11 5.75
CA ALA A 330 -7.97 2.50 5.07
C ALA A 330 -7.61 1.09 4.60
N ASN A 331 -8.52 0.13 4.76
CA ASN A 331 -8.40 -1.22 4.20
C ASN A 331 -9.63 -1.57 3.39
N GLY A 332 -9.40 -2.18 2.23
CA GLY A 332 -10.35 -2.93 1.44
C GLY A 332 -10.76 -4.21 2.19
N ALA A 333 -12.06 -4.51 2.13
CA ALA A 333 -12.62 -5.65 2.84
C ALA A 333 -12.33 -7.00 2.17
N LEU A 334 -11.89 -6.98 0.90
CA LEU A 334 -11.63 -8.15 0.07
C LEU A 334 -10.13 -8.37 -0.21
N ASP A 335 -9.28 -7.55 0.40
CA ASP A 335 -7.83 -7.76 0.42
C ASP A 335 -7.51 -8.93 1.36
N PHE A 336 -6.92 -9.98 0.79
CA PHE A 336 -6.46 -11.17 1.51
C PHE A 336 -4.96 -11.13 1.80
N GLU A 337 -4.20 -10.18 1.25
CA GLU A 337 -2.81 -9.96 1.60
C GLU A 337 -2.74 -9.25 2.96
N ILE A 338 -3.51 -8.17 3.13
CA ILE A 338 -3.49 -7.33 4.34
C ILE A 338 -4.90 -7.21 4.95
N LEU A 339 -5.22 -8.20 5.78
CA LEU A 339 -6.57 -8.40 6.27
C LEU A 339 -7.02 -7.26 7.21
N THR A 340 -8.26 -6.80 7.04
CA THR A 340 -8.84 -5.70 7.84
C THR A 340 -8.76 -5.97 9.36
N ASN A 341 -9.07 -7.19 9.80
CA ASN A 341 -8.97 -7.55 11.22
C ASN A 341 -7.52 -7.57 11.71
N GLY A 342 -6.58 -7.92 10.84
CA GLY A 342 -5.13 -7.84 11.11
C GLY A 342 -4.68 -6.39 11.30
N THR A 343 -5.13 -5.50 10.42
CA THR A 343 -4.86 -4.05 10.55
C THR A 343 -5.47 -3.45 11.81
N LEU A 344 -6.72 -3.80 12.15
CA LEU A 344 -7.32 -3.38 13.43
C LEU A 344 -6.56 -3.94 14.63
N LEU A 345 -6.10 -5.18 14.56
CA LEU A 345 -5.30 -5.80 15.61
C LEU A 345 -3.96 -5.06 15.80
N ALA A 346 -3.26 -4.74 14.71
CA ALA A 346 -2.04 -3.93 14.73
C ALA A 346 -2.30 -2.55 15.38
N ILE A 347 -3.39 -1.87 14.99
CA ILE A 347 -3.78 -0.57 15.58
C ILE A 347 -4.08 -0.70 17.08
N GLN A 348 -4.68 -1.80 17.55
CA GLN A 348 -4.91 -2.01 18.98
C GLN A 348 -3.60 -2.15 19.79
N ASN A 349 -2.45 -2.39 19.14
CA ASN A 349 -1.12 -2.38 19.76
C ASN A 349 -0.42 -1.01 19.72
N MET A 350 -0.95 -0.05 18.96
CA MET A 350 -0.35 1.28 18.82
C MET A 350 -0.75 2.21 19.98
N THR A 351 0.15 3.08 20.41
CA THR A 351 -0.13 4.09 21.44
C THR A 351 -0.11 5.49 20.84
N TRP A 352 -1.20 6.24 20.97
CA TRP A 352 -1.27 7.65 20.56
C TRP A 352 -2.08 8.48 21.57
N GLY A 353 -1.71 9.75 21.74
CA GLY A 353 -2.41 10.65 22.68
C GLY A 353 -2.45 10.12 24.13
N GLY A 354 -1.50 9.28 24.53
CA GLY A 354 -1.46 8.63 25.84
C GLY A 354 -2.47 7.47 26.03
N LYS A 355 -3.06 6.95 24.95
CA LYS A 355 -3.98 5.81 24.94
C LYS A 355 -3.46 4.71 24.02
N LEU A 356 -3.54 3.47 24.47
CA LEU A 356 -3.30 2.29 23.65
C LEU A 356 -4.56 2.02 22.83
N GLY A 357 -4.44 1.88 21.51
CA GLY A 357 -5.50 1.48 20.60
C GLY A 357 -6.76 2.36 20.60
N PHE A 358 -7.72 1.99 19.77
CA PHE A 358 -9.04 2.58 19.80
C PHE A 358 -9.75 2.17 21.09
N GLN A 359 -10.28 3.17 21.78
CA GLN A 359 -11.07 2.94 23.00
C GLN A 359 -12.48 2.40 22.69
N TRP A 360 -12.90 2.48 21.43
CA TRP A 360 -14.22 2.06 20.96
C TRP A 360 -14.13 1.46 19.56
N LYS A 361 -14.99 0.46 19.33
CA LYS A 361 -15.45 -0.04 18.02
C LYS A 361 -15.49 1.03 16.90
N PRO A 362 -14.58 1.14 15.90
CA PRO A 362 -14.91 1.96 14.73
C PRO A 362 -16.12 1.34 14.02
N THR A 363 -17.29 1.97 14.19
CA THR A 363 -18.60 1.45 13.71
C THR A 363 -19.40 2.47 12.93
N LYS A 364 -18.98 3.75 12.91
CA LYS A 364 -19.67 4.81 12.17
C LYS A 364 -19.58 4.50 10.67
N PRO A 365 -20.70 4.24 9.98
CA PRO A 365 -20.67 4.08 8.53
C PRO A 365 -20.26 5.41 7.87
N ILE A 366 -19.34 5.34 6.92
CA ILE A 366 -18.94 6.46 6.07
C ILE A 366 -19.62 6.26 4.72
N VAL A 367 -20.40 7.24 4.28
CA VAL A 367 -21.13 7.18 3.01
C VAL A 367 -20.60 8.27 2.10
N ILE A 368 -19.77 7.87 1.13
CA ILE A 368 -19.11 8.79 0.20
C ILE A 368 -20.11 9.21 -0.88
N LYS A 369 -20.66 10.41 -0.72
CA LYS A 369 -21.60 11.04 -1.66
C LYS A 369 -20.85 11.99 -2.60
N LEU A 370 -19.94 11.45 -3.42
CA LEU A 370 -19.38 12.23 -4.52
C LEU A 370 -20.31 12.15 -5.73
N PRO A 371 -20.55 13.27 -6.45
CA PRO A 371 -21.24 13.22 -7.72
C PRO A 371 -20.47 12.29 -8.66
N ASP A 372 -21.20 11.60 -9.53
CA ASP A 372 -20.58 10.79 -10.57
C ASP A 372 -19.89 11.73 -11.58
N LEU A 373 -18.57 11.89 -11.44
CA LEU A 373 -17.75 12.71 -12.31
C LEU A 373 -17.45 12.01 -13.64
N GLN A 374 -17.71 10.70 -13.72
CA GLN A 374 -17.42 9.86 -14.87
C GLN A 374 -18.64 9.71 -15.80
N TYR A 375 -19.85 9.61 -15.23
CA TYR A 375 -21.09 9.31 -15.93
C TYR A 375 -22.25 10.26 -15.58
N GLY A 376 -21.99 11.45 -15.05
CA GLY A 376 -23.04 12.42 -14.67
C GLY A 376 -24.03 12.78 -15.79
N GLY A 377 -23.69 12.51 -17.06
CA GLY A 377 -24.61 12.61 -18.20
C GLY A 377 -25.10 11.29 -18.81
N LEU A 378 -24.65 10.12 -18.35
CA LEU A 378 -24.81 8.85 -19.07
C LEU A 378 -25.55 7.72 -18.34
N PHE A 379 -25.56 7.59 -17.00
CA PHE A 379 -26.29 6.48 -16.37
C PHE A 379 -26.86 6.76 -14.97
N ILE A 380 -28.17 7.03 -14.93
CA ILE A 380 -29.11 6.26 -14.09
C ILE A 380 -29.06 4.83 -14.68
N GLU A 381 -28.86 3.78 -13.86
CA GLU A 381 -28.71 2.37 -14.25
C GLU A 381 -27.31 1.93 -14.74
N GLN A 382 -26.43 1.54 -13.81
CA GLN A 382 -25.62 0.30 -13.85
C GLN A 382 -24.57 0.35 -12.73
N GLY A 383 -24.78 -0.47 -11.69
CA GLY A 383 -24.01 -0.45 -10.45
C GLY A 383 -22.66 -1.15 -10.55
N ALA A 384 -21.61 -0.39 -10.84
CA ALA A 384 -20.22 -0.75 -10.57
C ALA A 384 -19.61 0.34 -9.64
N TYR A 385 -19.31 -0.04 -8.39
CA TYR A 385 -18.66 0.78 -7.34
C TYR A 385 -17.12 0.63 -7.44
N ALA A 386 -16.24 1.43 -6.83
CA ALA A 386 -16.23 2.82 -6.35
C ALA A 386 -14.86 3.15 -5.68
N GLU A 387 -13.74 2.65 -6.20
CA GLU A 387 -12.44 2.80 -5.51
C GLU A 387 -11.80 4.18 -5.71
N PRO A 388 -11.69 4.72 -6.94
CA PRO A 388 -11.11 6.06 -7.13
C PRO A 388 -11.92 7.16 -6.43
N ARG A 389 -13.25 6.99 -6.33
CA ARG A 389 -14.15 7.91 -5.63
C ARG A 389 -13.81 7.99 -4.15
N SER A 390 -13.71 6.84 -3.52
CA SER A 390 -13.44 6.76 -2.09
C SER A 390 -12.05 7.30 -1.78
N SER A 391 -11.07 6.91 -2.59
CA SER A 391 -9.70 7.39 -2.48
C SER A 391 -9.57 8.90 -2.66
N TYR A 392 -10.27 9.48 -3.63
CA TYR A 392 -10.31 10.93 -3.83
C TYR A 392 -10.92 11.66 -2.63
N ARG A 393 -11.98 11.11 -2.03
CA ARG A 393 -12.61 11.68 -0.82
C ARG A 393 -11.68 11.60 0.40
N HIS A 394 -10.98 10.48 0.57
CA HIS A 394 -9.97 10.31 1.60
C HIS A 394 -8.88 11.38 1.48
N LEU A 395 -8.38 11.61 0.26
CA LEU A 395 -7.39 12.66 0.02
C LEU A 395 -7.95 14.06 0.34
N GLN A 396 -9.20 14.37 -0.04
CA GLN A 396 -9.82 15.65 0.35
C GLN A 396 -9.79 15.86 1.87
N TRP A 397 -10.04 14.80 2.65
CA TRP A 397 -9.98 14.88 4.10
C TRP A 397 -8.55 15.06 4.60
N VAL A 398 -7.58 14.29 4.11
CA VAL A 398 -6.17 14.40 4.52
C VAL A 398 -5.62 15.80 4.23
N LEU A 399 -5.96 16.38 3.08
CA LEU A 399 -5.59 17.75 2.67
C LEU A 399 -6.34 18.86 3.44
N GLY A 400 -7.28 18.52 4.31
CA GLY A 400 -8.09 19.48 5.04
C GLY A 400 -9.09 20.26 4.18
N ARG A 401 -9.48 19.72 3.02
CA ARG A 401 -10.53 20.29 2.17
C ARG A 401 -11.93 20.00 2.72
N ILE A 402 -12.05 18.99 3.57
CA ILE A 402 -13.28 18.61 4.28
C ILE A 402 -12.96 18.19 5.72
N GLU A 403 -13.94 18.34 6.62
CA GLU A 403 -13.79 18.00 8.05
C GLU A 403 -14.23 16.57 8.38
N GLU A 404 -15.23 16.05 7.68
CA GLU A 404 -15.75 14.70 7.86
C GLU A 404 -15.69 13.92 6.54
N LEU A 405 -15.42 12.62 6.66
CA LEU A 405 -15.41 11.67 5.54
C LEU A 405 -16.82 11.37 5.04
#